data_AF-X0Z9L5-F1
#
_entry.id   AF-X0Z9L5-F1
#
_cell.length_a   1.000
_cell.length_b   1.000
_cell.length_c   1.000
_cell.angle_alpha   90.00
_cell.angle_beta   90.00
_cell.angle_gamma   90.00
#
_symmetry.space_group_name_H-M   'P 1'
#
loop_
_entity.id
_entity.type
_entity.pdbx_description
1 polymer ?
#
loop_
_entity_poly.entity_id
_entity_poly.type
_entity_poly.pdbx_seq_one_letter_code
_entity_poly.pdbx_strand_id
1 'polypeptide(L)' 'MAIIKCQKCKKDIIGGAKIQYFDIKEPTTIHVFCSEDCKEKWISSQKKKKKK' A
#
# COMPACT_ATOMS: atom_id res chain seq x y z
N MET A 1 -15.05 -3.85 13.58
CA MET A 1 -14.25 -4.32 12.42
C MET A 1 -13.27 -3.22 12.04
N ALA A 2 -11.96 -3.50 11.95
CA ALA A 2 -11.00 -2.51 11.49
C ALA A 2 -11.22 -2.27 9.99
N ILE A 3 -11.61 -1.04 9.62
CA ILE A 3 -11.77 -0.65 8.22
C ILE A 3 -10.38 -0.45 7.64
N ILE A 4 -9.97 -1.36 6.76
CA ILE A 4 -8.65 -1.29 6.12
C ILE A 4 -8.79 -0.47 4.85
N LYS A 5 -7.98 0.60 4.73
CA LYS A 5 -7.97 1.47 3.55
C LYS A 5 -6.76 1.17 2.67
N CYS A 6 -6.95 1.22 1.36
CA CYS A 6 -5.86 1.11 0.40
C CYS A 6 -4.91 2.31 0.54
N GLN A 7 -3.62 2.06 0.71
CA GLN A 7 -2.59 3.08 0.83
C GLN A 7 -2.50 4.00 -0.41
N LYS A 8 -2.81 3.46 -1.59
CA LYS A 8 -2.72 4.22 -2.86
C LYS A 8 -3.97 5.06 -3.15
N CYS A 9 -5.15 4.44 -3.13
CA CYS A 9 -6.40 5.08 -3.55
C CYS A 9 -7.33 5.48 -2.38
N LYS A 10 -6.94 5.17 -1.14
CA LYS A 10 -7.69 5.44 0.11
C LYS A 10 -9.10 4.85 0.18
N LYS A 11 -9.46 3.98 -0.78
CA LYS A 11 -10.72 3.23 -0.77
C LYS A 11 -10.73 2.20 0.34
N ASP A 12 -11.88 2.02 0.96
CA ASP A 12 -12.13 0.98 1.96
C ASP A 12 -12.11 -0.41 1.31
N ILE A 13 -11.37 -1.33 1.92
CA ILE A 13 -11.26 -2.73 1.52
C ILE A 13 -12.21 -3.51 2.41
N ILE A 14 -13.37 -3.87 1.89
CA ILE A 14 -14.44 -4.55 2.62
C ILE A 14 -14.53 -6.00 2.10
N GLY A 15 -14.32 -6.98 2.98
CA GLY A 15 -14.62 -8.40 2.70
C GLY A 15 -13.75 -9.12 1.66
N GLY A 16 -12.65 -8.52 1.18
CA GLY A 16 -11.83 -9.09 0.10
C GLY A 16 -10.37 -9.43 0.47
N ALA A 17 -9.68 -10.11 -0.43
CA ALA A 17 -8.24 -10.36 -0.35
C ALA A 17 -7.49 -9.01 -0.36
N LYS A 18 -6.65 -8.80 0.67
CA LYS A 18 -5.84 -7.59 0.84
C LYS A 18 -4.38 -7.90 0.55
N ILE A 19 -3.72 -7.03 -0.20
CA ILE A 19 -2.29 -7.18 -0.50
C ILE A 19 -1.52 -6.40 0.55
N GLN A 20 -0.77 -7.11 1.38
CA GLN A 20 0.10 -6.52 2.39
C GLN A 20 1.52 -6.42 1.84
N TYR A 21 2.09 -5.23 1.94
CA TYR A 21 3.46 -4.95 1.54
C TYR A 21 4.23 -4.41 2.73
N PHE A 22 5.36 -5.02 3.04
CA PHE A 22 6.25 -4.59 4.10
C PHE A 22 7.20 -3.54 3.55
N ASP A 23 7.32 -2.41 4.23
CA ASP A 23 8.30 -1.41 3.84
C ASP A 23 9.71 -1.91 4.20
N ILE A 24 10.63 -1.85 3.25
CA ILE A 24 12.01 -2.33 3.43
C ILE A 24 12.83 -1.35 4.28
N LYS A 25 12.45 -0.07 4.35
CA LYS A 25 13.13 0.93 5.19
C LYS A 25 12.57 0.92 6.61
N GLU A 26 11.28 0.68 6.77
CA GLU A 26 10.61 0.63 8.07
C GLU A 26 9.93 -0.74 8.28
N PRO A 27 10.61 -1.70 8.92
CA PRO A 27 10.13 -3.08 9.03
C PRO A 27 8.83 -3.23 9.83
N THR A 28 8.47 -2.21 10.61
CA THR A 28 7.21 -2.12 11.37
C THR A 28 6.05 -1.55 10.56
N THR A 29 6.31 -0.98 9.38
CA THR A 29 5.30 -0.34 8.54
C THR A 29 4.75 -1.32 7.51
N ILE A 30 3.45 -1.63 7.63
CA ILE A 30 2.71 -2.45 6.67
C ILE A 30 1.80 -1.56 5.84
N HIS A 31 2.00 -1.58 4.52
CA HIS A 31 1.13 -0.91 3.56
C HIS A 31 0.14 -1.90 2.96
N VAL A 32 -1.13 -1.55 2.98
CA VAL A 32 -2.19 -2.40 2.44
C VAL A 32 -2.74 -1.83 1.14
N PHE A 33 -2.94 -2.69 0.15
CA PHE A 33 -3.45 -2.34 -1.17
C PHE A 33 -4.67 -3.19 -1.55
N CYS A 34 -5.59 -2.58 -2.30
CA CYS A 34 -6.77 -3.26 -2.84
C CYS A 34 -6.45 -4.10 -4.09
N SER A 35 -5.33 -3.85 -4.78
CA SER A 35 -4.95 -4.50 -6.04
C SER A 35 -3.44 -4.36 -6.27
N GLU A 36 -2.84 -5.26 -7.07
CA GLU A 36 -1.41 -5.21 -7.40
C GLU A 36 -1.04 -3.94 -8.17
N ASP A 37 -1.87 -3.48 -9.11
CA ASP A 37 -1.68 -2.21 -9.82
C ASP A 37 -1.54 -1.01 -8.85
N CYS A 38 -2.33 -0.98 -7.78
CA CYS A 38 -2.23 0.06 -6.75
C CYS A 38 -0.91 -0.01 -5.97
N LYS A 39 -0.43 -1.23 -5.68
CA LYS A 39 0.87 -1.47 -5.04
C LYS A 39 2.00 -0.99 -5.96
N GLU A 40 2.01 -1.40 -7.23
CA GLU A 40 3.05 -1.01 -8.19
C GLU A 40 3.10 0.50 -8.42
N LYS A 41 1.94 1.15 -8.61
CA LYS A 41 1.86 2.61 -8.73
C LYS A 41 2.38 3.33 -7.49
N TRP A 42 2.13 2.77 -6.31
CA TRP A 42 2.64 3.33 -5.06
C TRP A 42 4.16 3.14 -4.94
N ILE A 43 4.69 1.95 -5.18
CA ILE A 43 6.14 1.66 -5.16
C ILE A 43 6.88 2.56 -6.17
N SER A 44 6.34 2.71 -7.38
CA SER A 44 6.90 3.58 -8.42
C SER A 44 6.88 5.06 -8.00
N SER A 45 5.83 5.50 -7.31
CA SER A 45 5.76 6.85 -6.73
C SER A 45 6.77 7.06 -5.59
N GLN A 46 7.00 6.04 -4.76
CA GLN A 46 8.00 6.08 -3.68
C GLN A 46 9.43 6.13 -4.20
N LYS A 47 9.75 5.36 -5.26
CA LYS A 47 11.07 5.41 -5.93
C LYS A 47 11.42 6.81 -6.43
N LYS A 48 10.44 7.58 -6.94
CA LYS A 48 10.65 8.97 -7.38
C LYS A 48 10.92 9.94 -6.23
N LYS A 49 10.30 9.73 -5.07
CA LYS A 49 10.53 10.60 -3.89
C LYS A 49 11.90 10.44 -3.25
N LYS A 50 12.58 9.30 -3.44
CA LYS A 50 13.87 8.99 -2.82
C LYS A 50 15.08 9.60 -3.56
N LYS A 51 14.85 10.36 -4.65
CA LYS A 51 15.87 10.90 -5.54
C LYS A 51 15.94 12.43 -5.57
N LYS A 52 15.37 13.11 -4.57
CA LYS A 52 15.42 14.57 -4.43
C LYS A 52 16.04 14.95 -3.09
#